data_AF-A0A0D6L402-F1
#
_entry.id   AF-A0A0D6L402-F1
#
_cell.length_a   1.000
_cell.length_b   1.000
_cell.length_c   1.000
_cell.angle_alpha   90.00
_cell.angle_beta   90.00
_cell.angle_gamma   90.00
#
_symmetry.space_group_name_H-M   'P 1'
#
loop_
_entity.id
_entity.type
_entity.pdbx_description
1 polymer ?
#
loop_
_entity_poly.entity_id
_entity_poly.type
_entity_poly.pdbx_seq_one_letter_code
_entity_poly.pdbx_strand_id
1 'polypeptide(L)'
;VKCSSDSLIHFIYRSIQSCQLDTIAETNQFEPETRNYLEGNQMILKTRHHLEFYDKESCKKEQKTREAGIKMQEFVMAISQKAKSVDSDFIIIPQNGVEVIFNDLNPENELNHAFLNAIDGYGIEELYYDGDFKPDQYKLDMLHKLAPYKPVMVAEYISDNQNITDAVQRNAAE
;
A
#
# COMPACT_ATOMS: atom_id res chain seq x y z
N VAL A 1 -30.79 13.86 0.90
CA VAL A 1 -30.04 12.59 0.96
C VAL A 1 -28.68 12.90 1.58
N LYS A 2 -28.49 12.58 2.86
CA LYS A 2 -27.21 12.72 3.57
C LYS A 2 -26.50 11.37 3.43
N CYS A 3 -25.42 11.30 2.66
CA CYS A 3 -24.49 10.17 2.75
C CYS A 3 -23.45 10.54 3.81
N SER A 4 -23.50 9.89 4.97
CA SER A 4 -22.40 9.96 5.95
C SER A 4 -21.29 9.02 5.49
N SER A 5 -20.06 9.44 5.73
CA SER A 5 -18.79 8.80 5.36
C SER A 5 -18.50 7.48 6.11
N ASP A 6 -19.51 6.84 6.71
CA ASP A 6 -19.33 5.64 7.55
C ASP A 6 -19.62 4.31 6.83
N SER A 7 -19.96 4.32 5.52
CA SER A 7 -20.48 3.12 4.85
C SER A 7 -19.47 2.27 4.08
N LEU A 8 -18.22 2.72 3.86
CA LEU A 8 -17.24 1.98 3.06
C LEU A 8 -16.22 1.19 3.90
N ILE A 9 -15.78 1.72 5.04
CA ILE A 9 -14.91 1.00 5.99
C ILE A 9 -15.62 -0.23 6.59
N HIS A 10 -16.95 -0.17 6.69
CA HIS A 10 -17.76 -1.25 7.24
C HIS A 10 -17.91 -2.46 6.29
N PHE A 11 -17.58 -2.33 4.98
CA PHE A 11 -17.76 -3.41 4.01
C PHE A 11 -16.61 -4.43 4.02
N ILE A 12 -15.38 -3.98 4.29
CA ILE A 12 -14.20 -4.86 4.42
C ILE A 12 -14.14 -5.47 5.83
N TYR A 13 -14.55 -4.73 6.87
CA TYR A 13 -14.51 -5.23 8.25
C TYR A 13 -15.64 -6.20 8.62
N ARG A 14 -16.87 -6.05 8.08
CA ARG A 14 -17.99 -6.94 8.43
C ARG A 14 -17.98 -8.30 7.76
N SER A 15 -17.41 -8.42 6.56
CA SER A 15 -17.31 -9.72 5.89
C SER A 15 -16.35 -10.68 6.61
N ILE A 16 -15.42 -10.12 7.39
CA ILE A 16 -14.50 -10.89 8.24
C ILE A 16 -15.17 -11.26 9.59
N GLN A 17 -16.06 -10.42 10.12
CA GLN A 17 -16.71 -10.68 11.42
C GLN A 17 -17.90 -11.64 11.40
N SER A 18 -18.50 -11.96 10.24
CA SER A 18 -19.58 -12.97 10.19
C SER A 18 -19.09 -14.40 10.01
N CYS A 19 -17.80 -14.61 9.71
CA CYS A 19 -17.16 -15.91 9.86
C CYS A 19 -16.67 -16.04 11.30
N GLN A 20 -17.58 -16.45 12.19
CA GLN A 20 -17.28 -16.75 13.58
C GLN A 20 -16.08 -17.70 13.69
N LEU A 21 -15.06 -17.20 14.40
CA LEU A 21 -14.51 -17.81 15.62
C LEU A 21 -14.25 -19.33 15.52
N ASP A 22 -13.08 -19.67 14.99
CA ASP A 22 -12.23 -20.77 15.50
C ASP A 22 -10.84 -20.70 14.83
N THR A 23 -10.08 -19.63 15.08
CA THR A 23 -8.60 -19.69 15.02
C THR A 23 -7.98 -18.61 15.90
N ILE A 24 -8.36 -18.60 17.19
CA ILE A 24 -7.63 -17.84 18.21
C ILE A 24 -6.38 -18.66 18.58
N ALA A 25 -5.37 -18.67 17.71
CA ALA A 25 -4.13 -19.41 17.98
C ALA A 25 -2.88 -18.92 17.24
N GLU A 26 -2.77 -17.66 16.78
CA GLU A 26 -1.51 -17.20 16.15
C GLU A 26 -1.01 -15.81 16.60
N THR A 27 -1.64 -15.18 17.60
CA THR A 27 -1.14 -13.91 18.14
C THR A 27 0.03 -14.05 19.12
N ASN A 28 0.58 -15.25 19.31
CA ASN A 28 1.77 -15.51 20.13
C ASN A 28 3.07 -15.65 19.31
N GLN A 29 3.07 -15.30 18.02
CA GLN A 29 4.27 -15.38 17.17
C GLN A 29 4.99 -14.05 16.91
N PHE A 30 4.56 -12.95 17.53
CA PHE A 30 5.26 -11.67 17.39
C PHE A 30 5.96 -11.26 18.68
N GLU A 31 7.29 -11.23 18.62
CA GLU A 31 8.15 -10.81 19.72
C GLU A 31 7.89 -9.34 20.11
N PRO A 32 8.04 -8.97 21.40
CA PRO A 32 7.71 -7.65 21.97
C PRO A 32 8.42 -6.46 21.29
N GLU A 33 9.45 -6.74 20.52
CA GLU A 33 10.38 -5.80 19.90
C GLU A 33 9.74 -5.01 18.75
N THR A 34 8.67 -5.56 18.16
CA THR A 34 7.85 -4.89 17.15
C THR A 34 7.04 -3.72 17.70
N ARG A 35 6.75 -3.68 19.02
CA ARG A 35 6.06 -2.55 19.67
C ARG A 35 6.94 -1.31 19.82
N ASN A 36 8.26 -1.48 20.01
CA ASN A 36 9.16 -0.35 20.21
C ASN A 36 9.53 0.39 18.91
N TYR A 37 9.19 -0.16 17.75
CA TYR A 37 9.54 0.43 16.46
C TYR A 37 8.80 1.74 16.14
N LEU A 38 7.68 2.00 16.84
CA LEU A 38 6.87 3.22 16.63
C LEU A 38 7.34 4.42 17.45
N GLU A 39 8.24 4.28 18.43
CA GLU A 39 8.59 5.38 19.36
C GLU A 39 10.02 5.94 19.21
N GLY A 40 10.87 5.38 18.33
CA GLY A 40 12.32 5.53 18.43
C GLY A 40 13.04 6.38 17.39
N ASN A 41 12.48 7.48 16.88
CA ASN A 41 13.24 8.40 16.01
C ASN A 41 14.10 9.39 16.84
N GLN A 42 15.30 8.96 17.25
CA GLN A 42 16.39 9.88 17.63
C GLN A 42 17.67 9.60 16.84
N MET A 43 18.01 10.58 16.01
CA MET A 43 19.29 10.76 15.33
C MET A 43 20.48 10.87 16.30
N ILE A 44 21.57 10.11 16.10
CA ILE A 44 22.91 10.45 16.63
C ILE A 44 24.02 10.13 15.60
N LEU A 45 24.95 11.09 15.44
CA LEU A 45 26.04 11.13 14.45
C LEU A 45 27.36 10.46 14.90
N LYS A 46 28.03 9.82 13.92
CA LYS A 46 29.50 9.67 13.63
C LYS A 46 30.43 8.77 14.49
N THR A 47 31.00 7.75 13.83
CA THR A 47 32.46 7.43 13.71
C THR A 47 32.71 6.31 12.69
N ARG A 48 33.90 6.24 12.04
CA ARG A 48 34.18 5.39 10.86
C ARG A 48 34.03 3.87 11.02
N HIS A 49 34.14 3.32 12.24
CA HIS A 49 33.82 1.90 12.50
C HIS A 49 32.31 1.62 12.58
N HIS A 50 31.50 2.65 12.81
CA HIS A 50 30.05 2.51 12.86
C HIS A 50 29.43 2.43 11.46
N LEU A 51 30.12 2.90 10.42
CA LEU A 51 29.63 2.83 9.04
C LEU A 51 29.47 1.38 8.55
N GLU A 52 30.43 0.48 8.82
CA GLU A 52 30.30 -0.93 8.41
C GLU A 52 29.21 -1.68 9.18
N PHE A 53 28.95 -1.30 10.44
CA PHE A 53 27.90 -1.91 11.25
C PHE A 53 26.52 -1.37 10.87
N TYR A 54 26.43 -0.07 10.61
CA TYR A 54 25.21 0.61 10.15
C TYR A 54 24.82 0.15 8.74
N ASP A 55 25.80 -0.06 7.86
CA ASP A 55 25.62 -0.59 6.50
C ASP A 55 25.09 -2.04 6.52
N LYS A 56 25.61 -2.87 7.43
CA LYS A 56 25.07 -4.23 7.62
C LYS A 56 23.66 -4.26 8.21
N GLU A 57 23.37 -3.39 9.17
CA GLU A 57 22.02 -3.31 9.76
C GLU A 57 21.00 -2.66 8.80
N SER A 58 21.41 -1.65 8.01
CA SER A 58 20.56 -1.08 6.96
C SER A 58 20.30 -2.08 5.84
N CYS A 59 21.33 -2.82 5.41
CA CYS A 59 21.21 -3.88 4.40
C CYS A 59 20.26 -5.00 4.86
N LYS A 60 20.38 -5.46 6.11
CA LYS A 60 19.43 -6.44 6.69
C LYS A 60 18.02 -5.90 6.79
N LYS A 61 17.85 -4.62 7.17
CA LYS A 61 16.54 -3.98 7.25
C LYS A 61 15.90 -3.89 5.87
N GLU A 62 16.66 -3.45 4.87
CA GLU A 62 16.22 -3.37 3.48
C GLU A 62 15.81 -4.75 2.93
N GLN A 63 16.61 -5.78 3.20
CA GLN A 63 16.27 -7.15 2.85
C GLN A 63 14.96 -7.60 3.50
N LYS A 64 14.77 -7.36 4.80
CA LYS A 64 13.53 -7.70 5.51
C LYS A 64 12.31 -6.96 4.95
N THR A 65 12.46 -5.68 4.62
CA THR A 65 11.42 -4.89 3.95
C THR A 65 11.06 -5.49 2.60
N ARG A 66 12.07 -5.89 1.81
CA ARG A 66 11.86 -6.53 0.51
C ARG A 66 11.15 -7.88 0.63
N GLU A 67 11.58 -8.71 1.57
CA GLU A 67 10.92 -9.99 1.86
C GLU A 67 9.46 -9.79 2.28
N ALA A 68 9.17 -8.77 3.10
CA ALA A 68 7.81 -8.45 3.50
C ALA A 68 6.93 -7.99 2.32
N GLY A 69 7.46 -7.17 1.42
CA GLY A 69 6.70 -6.73 0.25
C GLY A 69 6.47 -7.84 -0.77
N ILE A 70 7.41 -8.77 -0.96
CA ILE A 70 7.19 -9.97 -1.78
C ILE A 70 6.08 -10.84 -1.16
N LYS A 71 6.11 -11.04 0.17
CA LYS A 71 5.02 -11.75 0.87
C LYS A 71 3.68 -11.02 0.75
N MET A 72 3.67 -9.70 0.68
CA MET A 72 2.45 -8.93 0.41
C MET A 72 1.91 -9.20 -1.00
N GLN A 73 2.78 -9.27 -2.02
CA GLN A 73 2.37 -9.67 -3.36
C GLN A 73 1.71 -11.06 -3.34
N GLU A 74 2.37 -12.04 -2.72
CA GLU A 74 1.86 -13.41 -2.56
C GLU A 74 0.51 -13.44 -1.83
N PHE A 75 0.39 -12.67 -0.75
CA PHE A 75 -0.82 -12.62 0.06
C PHE A 75 -2.02 -12.05 -0.71
N VAL A 76 -1.84 -10.94 -1.44
CA VAL A 76 -2.90 -10.36 -2.28
C VAL A 76 -3.31 -11.33 -3.40
N MET A 77 -2.35 -11.99 -4.04
CA MET A 77 -2.64 -13.01 -5.05
C MET A 77 -3.44 -14.18 -4.46
N ALA A 78 -3.11 -14.63 -3.26
CA ALA A 78 -3.85 -15.69 -2.57
C ALA A 78 -5.28 -15.25 -2.18
N ILE A 79 -5.47 -14.01 -1.70
CA ILE A 79 -6.80 -13.44 -1.47
C ILE A 79 -7.61 -13.43 -2.76
N SER A 80 -7.02 -12.94 -3.86
CA SER A 80 -7.67 -12.88 -5.17
C SER A 80 -8.11 -14.26 -5.64
N GLN A 81 -7.19 -15.25 -5.61
CA GLN A 81 -7.51 -16.63 -5.98
C GLN A 81 -8.65 -17.18 -5.12
N LYS A 82 -8.61 -16.96 -3.80
CA LYS A 82 -9.63 -17.47 -2.90
C LYS A 82 -10.98 -16.80 -3.13
N ALA A 83 -11.02 -15.47 -3.20
CA ALA A 83 -12.25 -14.71 -3.40
C ALA A 83 -12.88 -15.04 -4.75
N LYS A 84 -12.09 -15.05 -5.83
CA LYS A 84 -12.55 -15.37 -7.19
C LYS A 84 -12.95 -16.84 -7.37
N SER A 85 -12.46 -17.75 -6.52
CA SER A 85 -12.95 -19.14 -6.48
C SER A 85 -14.36 -19.28 -5.89
N VAL A 86 -14.78 -18.32 -5.05
CA VAL A 86 -16.11 -18.29 -4.43
C VAL A 86 -17.08 -17.49 -5.29
N ASP A 87 -16.62 -16.33 -5.80
CA ASP A 87 -17.37 -15.45 -6.68
C ASP A 87 -16.42 -14.91 -7.76
N SER A 88 -16.58 -15.38 -8.99
CA SER A 88 -15.69 -15.01 -10.10
C SER A 88 -15.68 -13.52 -10.42
N ASP A 89 -16.72 -12.79 -10.02
CA ASP A 89 -16.87 -11.36 -10.28
C ASP A 89 -16.36 -10.50 -9.11
N PHE A 90 -15.77 -11.13 -8.08
CA PHE A 90 -15.21 -10.41 -6.94
C PHE A 90 -14.02 -9.54 -7.36
N ILE A 91 -14.12 -8.23 -7.07
CA ILE A 91 -13.13 -7.21 -7.46
C ILE A 91 -12.07 -7.04 -6.36
N ILE A 92 -10.80 -7.01 -6.77
CA ILE A 92 -9.64 -6.79 -5.89
C ILE A 92 -8.96 -5.47 -6.25
N ILE A 93 -8.94 -4.52 -5.32
CA ILE A 93 -8.27 -3.22 -5.47
C ILE A 93 -7.41 -2.98 -4.23
N PRO A 94 -6.10 -3.28 -4.26
CA PRO A 94 -5.19 -2.87 -3.19
C PRO A 94 -5.06 -1.34 -3.15
N GLN A 95 -4.73 -0.79 -1.97
CA GLN A 95 -4.56 0.65 -1.76
C GLN A 95 -3.18 0.96 -1.19
N ASN A 96 -2.47 1.94 -1.79
CA ASN A 96 -1.10 2.36 -1.45
C ASN A 96 -0.02 1.27 -1.60
N GLY A 97 1.24 1.66 -1.39
CA GLY A 97 2.39 0.76 -1.54
C GLY A 97 2.65 0.36 -2.99
N VAL A 98 2.62 1.33 -3.90
CA VAL A 98 2.64 1.12 -5.36
C VAL A 98 3.85 0.31 -5.84
N GLU A 99 4.95 0.26 -5.09
CA GLU A 99 6.13 -0.56 -5.39
C GLU A 99 5.81 -2.06 -5.55
N VAL A 100 4.73 -2.56 -4.92
CA VAL A 100 4.31 -3.96 -5.05
C VAL A 100 3.87 -4.34 -6.47
N ILE A 101 3.67 -3.37 -7.38
CA ILE A 101 3.37 -3.69 -8.78
C ILE A 101 4.61 -4.09 -9.59
N PHE A 102 5.82 -3.91 -9.07
CA PHE A 102 7.07 -4.19 -9.78
C PHE A 102 7.72 -5.50 -9.36
N ASN A 103 8.48 -6.10 -10.27
CA ASN A 103 9.32 -7.24 -9.94
C ASN A 103 10.39 -6.82 -8.91
N ASP A 104 10.55 -7.63 -7.87
CA ASP A 104 11.46 -7.38 -6.76
C ASP A 104 11.22 -6.05 -6.01
N LEU A 105 10.02 -5.47 -6.15
CA LEU A 105 9.62 -4.19 -5.57
C LEU A 105 10.47 -3.00 -6.04
N ASN A 106 11.13 -3.14 -7.19
CA ASN A 106 12.00 -2.09 -7.73
C ASN A 106 11.31 -1.40 -8.93
N PRO A 107 11.01 -0.09 -8.84
CA PRO A 107 10.39 0.66 -9.93
C PRO A 107 11.18 0.69 -11.25
N GLU A 108 12.48 0.37 -11.21
CA GLU A 108 13.33 0.27 -12.40
C GLU A 108 13.20 -1.08 -13.12
N ASN A 109 12.58 -2.07 -12.48
CA ASN A 109 12.29 -3.36 -13.08
C ASN A 109 10.96 -3.32 -13.84
N GLU A 110 10.71 -4.37 -14.63
CA GLU A 110 9.41 -4.59 -15.26
C GLU A 110 8.29 -4.81 -14.23
N LEU A 111 7.05 -4.58 -14.67
CA LEU A 111 5.86 -4.84 -13.87
C LEU A 111 5.74 -6.34 -13.55
N ASN A 112 5.29 -6.65 -12.33
CA ASN A 112 4.93 -7.99 -11.91
C ASN A 112 3.56 -8.37 -12.49
N HIS A 113 3.57 -8.93 -13.69
CA HIS A 113 2.34 -9.33 -14.38
C HIS A 113 1.51 -10.38 -13.62
N ALA A 114 2.12 -11.24 -12.80
CA ALA A 114 1.37 -12.18 -11.97
C ALA A 114 0.53 -11.43 -10.93
N PHE A 115 1.13 -10.43 -10.25
CA PHE A 115 0.41 -9.56 -9.33
C PHE A 115 -0.67 -8.73 -10.04
N LEU A 116 -0.34 -8.13 -11.19
CA LEU A 116 -1.31 -7.35 -11.96
C LEU A 116 -2.50 -8.19 -12.43
N ASN A 117 -2.28 -9.46 -12.82
CA ASN A 117 -3.38 -10.35 -13.21
C ASN A 117 -4.29 -10.73 -12.04
N ALA A 118 -3.80 -10.66 -10.80
CA ALA A 118 -4.58 -10.96 -9.62
C ALA A 118 -5.48 -9.81 -9.17
N ILE A 119 -5.20 -8.57 -9.58
CA ILE A 119 -5.96 -7.38 -9.16
C ILE A 119 -6.78 -6.81 -10.32
N ASP A 120 -7.80 -6.02 -10.01
CA ASP A 120 -8.72 -5.44 -10.99
C ASP A 120 -8.56 -3.93 -11.13
N GLY A 121 -7.95 -3.28 -10.15
CA GLY A 121 -7.60 -1.86 -10.15
C GLY A 121 -6.59 -1.56 -9.04
N TYR A 122 -6.26 -0.29 -8.85
CA TYR A 122 -5.34 0.15 -7.79
C TYR A 122 -5.84 1.43 -7.14
N GLY A 123 -5.85 1.48 -5.81
CA GLY A 123 -6.17 2.67 -5.02
C GLY A 123 -4.90 3.40 -4.59
N ILE A 124 -4.93 4.72 -4.62
CA ILE A 124 -3.84 5.55 -4.10
C ILE A 124 -4.41 6.75 -3.34
N GLU A 125 -3.77 7.08 -2.23
CA GLU A 125 -4.04 8.31 -1.51
C GLU A 125 -2.98 9.36 -1.81
N GLU A 126 -3.40 10.64 -1.77
CA GLU A 126 -2.51 11.80 -1.68
C GLU A 126 -1.49 11.85 -2.84
N LEU A 127 -2.00 12.05 -4.07
CA LEU A 127 -1.13 12.29 -5.23
C LEU A 127 -0.75 13.75 -5.35
N TYR A 128 -1.73 14.63 -5.17
CA TYR A 128 -1.55 16.08 -5.28
C TYR A 128 -1.81 16.80 -3.97
N TYR A 129 -2.69 16.27 -3.12
CA TYR A 129 -3.15 16.91 -1.89
C TYR A 129 -3.15 15.96 -0.68
N ASP A 130 -2.37 16.34 0.33
CA ASP A 130 -2.36 15.79 1.70
C ASP A 130 -2.63 16.95 2.67
N GLY A 131 -3.84 17.50 2.57
CA GLY A 131 -4.28 18.73 3.20
C GLY A 131 -3.90 19.96 2.37
N ASP A 132 -2.61 20.14 2.12
CA ASP A 132 -2.04 21.19 1.27
C ASP A 132 -1.58 20.62 -0.09
N PHE A 133 -1.37 21.50 -1.08
CA PHE A 133 -0.82 21.09 -2.38
C PHE A 133 0.62 20.59 -2.21
N LYS A 134 0.81 19.29 -2.43
CA LYS A 134 2.06 18.57 -2.20
C LYS A 134 2.13 17.37 -3.16
N PRO A 135 2.47 17.60 -4.44
CA PRO A 135 2.56 16.52 -5.42
C PRO A 135 3.61 15.48 -5.04
N ASP A 136 3.24 14.21 -5.13
CA ASP A 136 4.13 13.06 -4.95
C ASP A 136 4.57 12.51 -6.32
N GLN A 137 5.65 13.08 -6.84
CA GLN A 137 6.19 12.68 -8.14
C GLN A 137 6.61 11.21 -8.19
N TYR A 138 7.07 10.66 -7.06
CA TYR A 138 7.50 9.28 -6.99
C TYR A 138 6.32 8.32 -7.17
N LYS A 139 5.17 8.60 -6.55
CA LYS A 139 3.92 7.87 -6.83
C LYS A 139 3.47 8.07 -8.27
N LEU A 140 3.46 9.31 -8.78
CA LEU A 140 3.04 9.62 -10.16
C LEU A 140 3.84 8.83 -11.20
N ASP A 141 5.16 8.82 -11.10
CA ASP A 141 6.04 8.11 -12.04
C ASP A 141 5.74 6.61 -12.10
N MET A 142 5.42 5.99 -10.96
CA MET A 142 5.04 4.58 -10.89
C MET A 142 3.62 4.34 -11.41
N LEU A 143 2.67 5.23 -11.11
CA LEU A 143 1.30 5.11 -11.58
C LEU A 143 1.17 5.32 -13.08
N HIS A 144 2.00 6.17 -13.70
CA HIS A 144 2.09 6.27 -15.16
C HIS A 144 2.50 4.95 -15.82
N LYS A 145 3.34 4.16 -15.16
CA LYS A 145 3.69 2.80 -15.62
C LYS A 145 2.52 1.83 -15.45
N LEU A 146 1.66 2.02 -14.43
CA LEU A 146 0.51 1.15 -14.13
C LEU A 146 -0.74 1.44 -14.97
N ALA A 147 -1.04 2.73 -15.20
CA ALA A 147 -2.29 3.22 -15.78
C ALA A 147 -2.68 2.56 -17.13
N PRO A 148 -1.74 2.17 -18.02
CA PRO A 148 -2.07 1.44 -19.24
C PRO A 148 -2.67 0.04 -19.00
N TYR A 149 -2.48 -0.54 -17.81
CA TYR A 149 -2.84 -1.92 -17.49
C TYR A 149 -4.03 -2.02 -16.52
N LYS A 150 -4.19 -1.05 -15.62
CA LYS A 150 -5.20 -1.09 -14.55
C LYS A 150 -5.81 0.29 -14.30
N PRO A 151 -7.13 0.36 -14.06
CA PRO A 151 -7.75 1.57 -13.51
C PRO A 151 -7.10 1.96 -12.19
N VAL A 152 -6.82 3.26 -12.03
CA VAL A 152 -6.30 3.84 -10.79
C VAL A 152 -7.37 4.73 -10.18
N MET A 153 -7.67 4.52 -8.89
CA MET A 153 -8.61 5.30 -8.11
C MET A 153 -7.84 6.16 -7.12
N VAL A 154 -8.03 7.47 -7.18
CA VAL A 154 -7.31 8.44 -6.34
C VAL A 154 -8.23 9.01 -5.27
N ALA A 155 -7.74 9.01 -4.03
CA ALA A 155 -8.35 9.70 -2.91
C ALA A 155 -7.42 10.85 -2.45
N GLU A 156 -7.91 12.08 -2.56
CA GLU A 156 -7.16 13.27 -2.15
C GLU A 156 -7.68 13.78 -0.81
N TYR A 157 -6.77 14.18 0.09
CA TYR A 157 -7.15 14.86 1.31
C TYR A 157 -7.03 16.37 1.09
N ILE A 158 -8.16 17.08 1.07
CA ILE A 158 -8.20 18.51 0.69
C ILE A 158 -8.70 19.33 1.88
N SER A 159 -7.87 20.25 2.38
CA SER A 159 -8.22 21.11 3.52
C SER A 159 -9.04 22.36 3.13
N ASP A 160 -8.87 22.85 1.90
CA ASP A 160 -9.60 24.00 1.35
C ASP A 160 -10.45 23.59 0.15
N ASN A 161 -11.78 23.79 0.25
CA ASN A 161 -12.74 23.46 -0.79
C ASN A 161 -12.45 24.14 -2.15
N GLN A 162 -11.70 25.26 -2.17
CA GLN A 162 -11.29 25.90 -3.43
C GLN A 162 -10.38 25.00 -4.29
N ASN A 163 -9.69 24.05 -3.66
CA ASN A 163 -8.76 23.14 -4.35
C ASN A 163 -9.43 21.88 -4.92
N ILE A 164 -10.72 21.61 -4.63
CA ILE A 164 -11.41 20.40 -5.10
C ILE A 164 -11.42 20.33 -6.64
N THR A 165 -11.70 21.45 -7.31
CA THR A 165 -11.75 21.47 -8.78
C THR A 165 -10.38 21.25 -9.39
N ASP A 166 -9.33 21.84 -8.81
CA ASP A 166 -7.95 21.64 -9.26
C ASP A 166 -7.52 20.18 -9.09
N ALA A 167 -7.79 19.58 -7.92
CA ALA A 167 -7.48 18.17 -7.65
C ALA A 167 -8.16 17.21 -8.64
N VAL A 168 -9.44 17.42 -8.96
CA VAL A 168 -10.15 16.60 -9.96
C VAL A 168 -9.54 16.78 -11.35
N GLN A 169 -9.21 18.02 -11.73
CA GLN A 169 -8.62 18.31 -13.05
C GLN A 169 -7.23 17.70 -13.22
N ARG A 170 -6.39 17.73 -12.19
CA ARG A 170 -5.06 17.10 -12.22
C ARG A 170 -5.16 15.59 -12.36
N ASN A 171 -5.95 14.95 -11.51
CA ASN A 171 -6.13 13.50 -11.57
C ASN A 171 -6.77 13.02 -12.89
N ALA A 172 -7.63 13.83 -13.52
CA ALA A 172 -8.20 13.50 -14.83
C ALA A 172 -7.25 13.75 -16.01
N ALA A 173 -6.12 14.43 -15.78
CA ALA A 173 -5.08 14.68 -16.78
C ALA A 173 -3.97 13.62 -16.80
N GLU A 174 -3.96 12.72 -15.82
CA GLU A 174 -3.11 11.51 -15.78
C GLU A 174 -3.67 10.39 -16.68
#